data_AF-A0A8S3VP72-F1
#
_entry.id   AF-A0A8S3VP72-F1
#
_cell.length_a   1.000
_cell.length_b   1.000
_cell.length_c   1.000
_cell.angle_alpha   90.00
_cell.angle_beta   90.00
_cell.angle_gamma   90.00
#
_symmetry.space_group_name_H-M   'P 1'
#
loop_
_entity.id
_entity.type
_entity.pdbx_description
1 polymer ?
#
loop_
_entity_poly.entity_id
_entity_poly.type
_entity_poly.pdbx_seq_one_letter_code
_entity_poly.pdbx_strand_id
1 'polypeptide(L)'
;MLTRLGILLLVSTLLLFKLKTEEAQQLATNIPDVEKIKPLRIYAATTVQLQPLLCEKIVRFSDIPLDVCYVRTNTVAVALGSVNKTALVDVEKNRVIKIVRLSHKFDGVAVDDNMMVVSSDEKSTLINLNDMCCTILQGVRANHISLFKGNLYGVIDENNESRVSCYKNNGEHIWTFTHREIDEARGLALDKNGCHYIASSNNNSIVVVSPDGKRCSSILSEHDGIHWLWSIDINTESGLMMVPYDSSGEWDTESFDSAFVYKIPNV
;
A
#
# COMPACT_ATOMS: atom_id res chain seq x y z
N MET A 1 13.72 31.71 9.18
CA MET A 1 14.74 30.63 9.13
C MET A 1 14.12 29.42 9.83
N LEU A 2 13.17 28.76 9.19
CA LEU A 2 12.42 27.62 9.75
C LEU A 2 12.94 26.34 9.09
N THR A 3 13.33 25.42 9.95
CA THR A 3 14.09 24.21 9.72
C THR A 3 13.32 23.21 8.87
N ARG A 4 13.98 22.74 7.80
CA ARG A 4 13.57 21.62 6.96
C ARG A 4 13.53 20.34 7.82
N LEU A 5 12.36 19.92 8.28
CA LEU A 5 12.14 18.52 8.66
C LEU A 5 11.99 17.72 7.35
N GLY A 6 13.04 16.99 6.98
CA GLY A 6 12.97 16.00 5.92
C GLY A 6 12.34 14.73 6.48
N ILE A 7 11.14 14.41 6.00
CA ILE A 7 10.44 13.16 6.32
C ILE A 7 11.31 11.98 5.89
N LEU A 8 11.51 11.04 6.81
CA LEU A 8 12.35 9.85 6.61
C LEU A 8 11.47 8.76 5.99
N LEU A 9 11.75 8.38 4.74
CA LEU A 9 11.19 7.14 4.20
C LEU A 9 11.96 5.97 4.84
N LEU A 10 11.30 5.13 5.64
CA LEU A 10 11.89 3.86 6.06
C LEU A 10 11.92 2.92 4.84
N VAL A 11 13.09 2.87 4.21
CA VAL A 11 13.50 1.81 3.26
C VAL A 11 13.61 0.44 3.97
N SER A 12 13.41 0.36 5.30
CA SER A 12 13.41 -0.90 6.04
C SER A 12 12.30 -1.86 5.62
N THR A 13 11.16 -1.33 5.17
CA THR A 13 10.01 -2.12 4.73
C THR A 13 10.32 -2.88 3.44
N LEU A 14 11.03 -2.25 2.51
CA LEU A 14 11.55 -2.90 1.30
C LEU A 14 12.67 -3.90 1.59
N LEU A 15 13.43 -3.75 2.68
CA LEU A 15 14.44 -4.74 3.09
C LEU A 15 13.80 -6.03 3.61
N LEU A 16 12.66 -5.96 4.31
CA LEU A 16 11.88 -7.16 4.70
C LEU A 16 11.36 -7.92 3.47
N PHE A 17 10.99 -7.21 2.40
CA PHE A 17 10.60 -7.81 1.11
C PHE A 17 11.79 -8.28 0.24
N LYS A 18 13.03 -7.91 0.59
CA LYS A 18 14.25 -8.30 -0.12
C LYS A 18 14.96 -9.50 0.53
N LEU A 19 14.45 -10.02 1.65
CA LEU A 19 14.89 -11.31 2.16
C LEU A 19 14.72 -12.34 1.05
N LYS A 20 15.80 -13.08 0.74
CA LYS A 20 15.69 -14.20 -0.20
C LYS A 20 14.57 -15.12 0.31
N THR A 21 13.83 -15.74 -0.60
CA THR A 21 12.69 -16.61 -0.28
C THR A 21 13.04 -17.61 0.84
N GLU A 22 14.29 -18.09 0.89
CA GLU A 22 14.82 -18.96 1.95
C GLU A 22 14.96 -18.29 3.32
N GLU A 23 15.40 -17.03 3.42
CA GLU A 23 15.51 -16.27 4.67
C GLU A 23 14.14 -15.82 5.19
N ALA A 24 13.26 -15.40 4.27
CA ALA A 24 11.86 -15.08 4.60
C ALA A 24 11.10 -16.34 5.05
N GLN A 25 11.33 -17.48 4.38
CA GLN A 25 10.80 -18.78 4.81
C GLN A 25 11.40 -19.22 6.14
N GLN A 26 12.70 -19.03 6.40
CA GLN A 26 13.30 -19.35 7.70
C GLN A 26 12.72 -18.53 8.84
N LEU A 27 12.51 -17.23 8.63
CA LEU A 27 11.78 -16.39 9.59
C LEU A 27 10.34 -16.88 9.77
N ALA A 28 9.66 -17.25 8.68
CA ALA A 28 8.27 -17.72 8.71
C ALA A 28 8.08 -19.14 9.28
N THR A 29 9.07 -20.03 9.16
CA THR A 29 9.08 -21.38 9.77
C THR A 29 9.42 -21.34 11.26
N ASN A 30 10.04 -20.26 11.72
CA ASN A 30 10.26 -20.01 13.15
C ASN A 30 9.06 -19.32 13.83
N ILE A 31 7.98 -19.06 13.09
CA ILE A 31 6.68 -18.66 13.64
C ILE A 31 5.92 -19.95 13.98
N PRO A 32 5.65 -20.24 15.27
CA PRO A 32 4.92 -21.44 15.67
C PRO A 32 3.56 -21.53 14.97
N ASP A 33 3.11 -22.75 14.67
CA ASP A 33 1.77 -23.01 14.14
C ASP A 33 0.68 -22.40 15.03
N VAL A 34 -0.32 -21.88 14.34
CA VAL A 34 -1.33 -20.94 14.83
C VAL A 34 -2.30 -21.64 15.78
N GLU A 35 -2.19 -21.37 17.08
CA GLU A 35 -3.38 -21.32 17.93
C GLU A 35 -3.41 -20.16 18.94
N LYS A 36 -2.34 -19.36 19.16
CA LYS A 36 -2.38 -18.26 20.14
C LYS A 36 -1.18 -17.30 20.14
N ILE A 37 -0.69 -16.86 18.99
CA ILE A 37 0.40 -15.87 18.98
C ILE A 37 -0.19 -14.46 18.99
N LYS A 38 0.13 -13.69 20.04
CA LYS A 38 -0.11 -12.24 20.10
C LYS A 38 0.63 -11.56 18.94
N PRO A 39 0.05 -10.55 18.29
CA PRO A 39 0.64 -9.92 17.10
C PRO A 39 2.09 -9.49 17.35
N LEU A 40 2.97 -9.82 16.40
CA LEU A 40 4.35 -9.35 16.41
C LEU A 40 4.32 -7.83 16.13
N ARG A 41 4.39 -7.03 17.19
CA ARG A 41 4.51 -5.57 17.09
C ARG A 41 5.88 -5.21 16.56
N ILE A 42 5.97 -4.85 15.29
CA ILE A 42 7.15 -4.18 14.75
C ILE A 42 6.99 -2.71 15.11
N TYR A 43 7.44 -2.36 16.33
CA TYR A 43 7.56 -0.97 16.72
C TYR A 43 8.57 -0.29 15.79
N ALA A 44 8.13 0.73 15.05
CA ALA A 44 9.04 1.77 14.60
C ALA A 44 9.43 2.58 15.85
N ALA A 45 10.46 2.10 16.55
CA ALA A 45 11.07 2.69 17.75
C ALA A 45 10.16 2.83 18.99
N THR A 46 10.16 1.80 19.86
CA THR A 46 10.86 1.85 21.15
C THR A 46 10.82 0.50 21.88
N THR A 47 12.01 -0.01 22.21
CA THR A 47 12.31 -1.07 23.20
C THR A 47 11.75 -2.49 22.98
N VAL A 48 12.04 -3.06 21.80
CA VAL A 48 12.55 -4.44 21.74
C VAL A 48 13.97 -4.33 21.19
N GLN A 49 14.97 -4.94 21.84
CA GLN A 49 16.32 -5.06 21.29
C GLN A 49 16.32 -6.01 20.08
N LEU A 50 15.65 -5.63 19.01
CA LEU A 50 16.08 -6.05 17.69
C LEU A 50 17.32 -5.22 17.41
N GLN A 51 18.47 -5.86 17.14
CA GLN A 51 19.57 -5.13 16.54
C GLN A 51 18.99 -4.42 15.31
N PRO A 52 19.04 -3.08 15.23
CA PRO A 52 18.49 -2.39 14.07
C PRO A 52 19.17 -3.02 12.86
N LEU A 53 18.37 -3.67 12.01
CA LEU A 53 18.81 -3.97 10.65
C LEU A 53 19.28 -2.63 10.11
N LEU A 54 20.60 -2.47 10.02
CA LEU A 54 21.22 -1.23 9.60
C LEU A 54 20.63 -0.91 8.24
N CYS A 55 19.76 0.11 8.20
CA CYS A 55 19.24 0.62 6.96
C CYS A 55 20.41 1.33 6.26
N GLU A 56 21.15 0.59 5.44
CA GLU A 56 22.38 1.10 4.82
C GLU A 56 22.11 2.14 3.72
N LYS A 57 20.87 2.26 3.24
CA LYS A 57 20.52 3.09 2.07
C LYS A 57 19.22 3.86 2.29
N ILE A 58 19.32 5.19 2.26
CA ILE A 58 18.20 6.11 2.37
C ILE A 58 18.17 7.00 1.12
N VAL A 59 17.07 6.95 0.37
CA VAL A 59 16.75 7.93 -0.68
C VAL A 59 15.91 9.02 -0.05
N ARG A 60 16.40 10.26 -0.09
CA ARG A 60 15.70 11.42 0.48
C ARG A 60 14.98 12.19 -0.63
N PHE A 61 13.73 12.51 -0.39
CA PHE A 61 12.97 13.45 -1.21
C PHE A 61 12.89 14.81 -0.51
N SER A 62 12.75 15.87 -1.29
CA SER A 62 12.41 17.19 -0.77
C SER A 62 10.91 17.35 -0.50
N ASP A 63 10.17 16.24 -0.56
CA ASP A 63 8.71 16.16 -0.62
C ASP A 63 8.20 15.07 0.31
N ILE A 64 6.90 15.09 0.60
CA ILE A 64 6.21 14.11 1.42
C ILE A 64 5.89 12.88 0.55
N PRO A 65 6.54 11.73 0.80
CA PRO A 65 6.12 10.49 0.16
C PRO A 65 4.76 10.08 0.73
N LEU A 66 3.77 9.87 -0.13
CA LEU A 66 2.42 9.47 0.27
C LEU A 66 2.19 7.97 0.12
N ASP A 67 2.79 7.38 -0.91
CA ASP A 67 2.64 5.95 -1.21
C ASP A 67 3.88 5.43 -1.95
N VAL A 68 4.11 4.12 -1.87
CA VAL A 68 5.23 3.42 -2.49
C VAL A 68 4.78 2.07 -3.04
N CYS A 69 5.14 1.80 -4.29
CA CYS A 69 4.83 0.54 -4.95
C CYS A 69 6.07 -0.08 -5.57
N TYR A 70 6.19 -1.39 -5.50
CA TYR A 70 7.25 -2.12 -6.19
C TYR A 70 7.02 -2.10 -7.70
N VAL A 71 8.05 -1.77 -8.47
CA VAL A 71 7.95 -1.72 -9.95
C VAL A 71 8.55 -2.98 -10.56
N ARG A 72 9.82 -3.25 -10.24
CA ARG A 72 10.61 -4.39 -10.75
C ARG A 72 11.88 -4.51 -9.91
N THR A 73 12.77 -5.46 -10.25
CA THR A 73 14.04 -5.67 -9.55
C THR A 73 14.75 -4.37 -9.21
N ASN A 74 14.93 -4.14 -7.90
CA ASN A 74 15.57 -2.95 -7.31
C ASN A 74 14.92 -1.61 -7.67
N THR A 75 13.69 -1.57 -8.19
CA THR A 75 13.00 -0.34 -8.57
C THR A 75 11.67 -0.21 -7.85
N VAL A 76 11.43 0.96 -7.27
CA VAL A 76 10.14 1.33 -6.67
C VAL A 76 9.61 2.63 -7.28
N ALA A 77 8.30 2.77 -7.31
CA ALA A 77 7.60 4.01 -7.59
C ALA A 77 7.19 4.66 -6.27
N VAL A 78 7.38 5.97 -6.14
CA VAL A 78 7.02 6.72 -4.93
C VAL A 78 6.12 7.89 -5.34
N ALA A 79 4.90 7.95 -4.80
CA ALA A 79 4.03 9.10 -4.93
C ALA A 79 4.49 10.23 -4.00
N LEU A 80 4.62 11.45 -4.54
CA LEU A 80 5.13 12.62 -3.83
C LEU A 80 4.07 13.73 -3.80
N GLY A 81 3.49 13.94 -2.62
CA GLY A 81 2.21 14.63 -2.43
C GLY A 81 2.20 16.14 -2.67
N SER A 82 3.28 16.87 -2.36
CA SER A 82 3.22 18.33 -2.41
C SER A 82 3.43 18.94 -3.81
N VAL A 83 3.72 18.12 -4.83
CA VAL A 83 4.15 18.62 -6.15
C VAL A 83 3.67 17.81 -7.36
N ASN A 84 2.65 16.95 -7.21
CA ASN A 84 2.09 16.17 -8.31
C ASN A 84 3.16 15.34 -9.04
N LYS A 85 4.09 14.72 -8.28
CA LYS A 85 5.21 13.96 -8.85
C LYS A 85 5.17 12.52 -8.39
N THR A 86 5.59 11.64 -9.28
CA THR A 86 5.99 10.28 -8.91
C THR A 86 7.43 10.08 -9.32
N ALA A 87 8.18 9.39 -8.47
CA ALA A 87 9.58 9.10 -8.69
C ALA A 87 9.79 7.60 -8.85
N LEU A 88 10.49 7.20 -9.91
CA LEU A 88 11.06 5.86 -10.02
C LEU A 88 12.44 5.87 -9.37
N VAL A 89 12.69 4.95 -8.45
CA VAL A 89 13.89 4.91 -7.61
C VAL A 89 14.58 3.58 -7.74
N ASP A 90 15.88 3.59 -8.03
CA ASP A 90 16.76 2.43 -7.94
C ASP A 90 17.23 2.31 -6.48
N VAL A 91 16.63 1.38 -5.74
CA VAL A 91 16.91 1.19 -4.30
C VAL A 91 18.31 0.61 -4.06
N GLU A 92 18.83 -0.18 -5.01
CA GLU A 92 20.16 -0.76 -4.89
C GLU A 92 21.25 0.30 -5.10
N LYS A 93 21.07 1.18 -6.08
CA LYS A 93 22.00 2.27 -6.37
C LYS A 93 21.70 3.55 -5.58
N ASN A 94 20.66 3.53 -4.73
CA ASN A 94 20.23 4.65 -3.90
C ASN A 94 20.04 5.94 -4.70
N ARG A 95 19.38 5.87 -5.87
CA ARG A 95 19.21 7.03 -6.77
C ARG A 95 17.84 7.08 -7.43
N VAL A 96 17.35 8.28 -7.69
CA VAL A 96 16.16 8.51 -8.50
C VAL A 96 16.50 8.27 -9.98
N ILE A 97 15.78 7.36 -10.62
CA ILE A 97 15.90 7.01 -12.05
C ILE A 97 15.17 8.06 -12.88
N LYS A 98 13.93 8.37 -12.50
CA LYS A 98 13.02 9.21 -13.27
C LYS A 98 12.05 9.93 -12.35
N ILE A 99 11.68 11.15 -12.72
CA ILE A 99 10.57 11.88 -12.12
C ILE A 99 9.52 12.11 -13.21
N VAL A 100 8.28 11.74 -12.94
CA VAL A 100 7.11 12.07 -13.75
C VAL A 100 6.34 13.16 -13.02
N ARG A 101 6.00 14.24 -13.73
CA ARG A 101 5.17 15.34 -13.22
C ARG A 101 3.81 15.25 -13.87
N LEU A 102 2.75 15.28 -13.07
CA LEU A 102 1.37 15.29 -13.54
C LEU A 102 0.70 16.62 -13.24
N SER A 103 -0.45 16.83 -13.88
CA SER A 103 -1.25 18.06 -13.76
C SER A 103 -2.14 18.11 -12.52
N HIS A 104 -2.17 17.06 -11.70
CA HIS A 104 -3.05 16.91 -10.54
C HIS A 104 -2.31 16.19 -9.41
N LYS A 105 -2.79 16.40 -8.18
CA LYS A 105 -2.33 15.68 -7.00
C LYS A 105 -2.73 14.21 -7.11
N PHE A 106 -2.04 13.36 -6.37
CA PHE A 106 -2.36 11.96 -6.25
C PHE A 106 -1.73 11.42 -4.97
N ASP A 107 -2.43 10.46 -4.38
CA ASP A 107 -2.11 9.88 -3.10
C ASP A 107 -1.64 8.44 -3.29
N GLY A 108 -2.32 7.67 -4.16
CA GLY A 108 -1.98 6.28 -4.45
C GLY A 108 -1.11 6.08 -5.68
N VAL A 109 -0.26 5.06 -5.66
CA VAL A 109 0.51 4.55 -6.81
C VAL A 109 0.45 3.03 -6.86
N ALA A 110 0.17 2.47 -8.04
CA ALA A 110 0.24 1.02 -8.27
C ALA A 110 0.91 0.70 -9.60
N VAL A 111 1.49 -0.49 -9.69
CA VAL A 111 2.19 -0.98 -10.89
C VAL A 111 1.78 -2.41 -11.18
N ASP A 112 1.52 -2.71 -12.46
CA ASP A 112 1.32 -4.05 -12.99
C ASP A 112 2.00 -4.13 -14.37
N ASP A 113 2.98 -5.04 -14.49
CA ASP A 113 3.86 -5.16 -15.66
C ASP A 113 4.47 -3.81 -16.09
N ASN A 114 4.13 -3.30 -17.26
CA ASN A 114 4.64 -2.04 -17.80
C ASN A 114 3.69 -0.87 -17.58
N MET A 115 2.65 -1.04 -16.76
CA MET A 115 1.64 -0.05 -16.49
C MET A 115 1.76 0.41 -15.05
N MET A 116 1.89 1.73 -14.86
CA MET A 116 1.80 2.37 -13.56
C MET A 116 0.53 3.22 -13.56
N VAL A 117 -0.21 3.21 -12.46
CA VAL A 117 -1.29 4.16 -12.23
C VAL A 117 -0.97 5.00 -11.01
N VAL A 118 -1.34 6.26 -11.07
CA VAL A 118 -1.47 7.08 -9.86
C VAL A 118 -2.89 7.61 -9.77
N SER A 119 -3.41 7.74 -8.56
CA SER A 119 -4.80 8.12 -8.32
C SER A 119 -4.94 9.19 -7.25
N SER A 120 -6.00 9.98 -7.40
CA SER A 120 -6.49 10.90 -6.38
C SER A 120 -8.02 10.84 -6.31
N ASP A 121 -8.57 11.57 -5.35
CA ASP A 121 -9.97 11.95 -5.24
C ASP A 121 -10.57 12.59 -6.52
N GLU A 122 -9.78 13.28 -7.34
CA GLU A 122 -10.26 13.96 -8.55
C GLU A 122 -10.23 13.09 -9.80
N LYS A 123 -9.11 12.38 -10.03
CA LYS A 123 -8.86 11.58 -11.23
C LYS A 123 -7.68 10.62 -11.04
N SER A 124 -7.54 9.68 -11.98
CA SER A 124 -6.41 8.77 -12.06
C SER A 124 -5.70 8.92 -13.39
N THR A 125 -4.39 8.64 -13.41
CA THR A 125 -3.57 8.68 -14.62
C THR A 125 -2.79 7.40 -14.77
N LEU A 126 -2.95 6.78 -15.93
CA LEU A 126 -2.22 5.62 -16.35
C LEU A 126 -0.94 6.05 -17.08
N ILE A 127 0.17 5.43 -16.75
CA ILE A 127 1.51 5.76 -17.23
C ILE A 127 2.11 4.46 -17.78
N ASN A 128 2.39 4.42 -19.08
CA ASN A 128 3.13 3.32 -19.69
C ASN A 128 4.62 3.52 -19.38
N LEU A 129 5.25 2.57 -18.70
CA LEU A 129 6.64 2.67 -18.23
C LEU A 129 7.67 2.48 -19.36
N ASN A 130 7.27 1.98 -20.53
CA ASN A 130 8.17 1.78 -21.66
C ASN A 130 8.43 3.09 -22.41
N ASP A 131 7.39 3.90 -22.62
CA ASP A 131 7.47 5.15 -23.40
C ASP A 131 7.15 6.41 -22.56
N MET A 132 6.75 6.22 -21.29
CA MET A 132 6.31 7.26 -20.36
C MET A 132 5.07 8.03 -20.83
N CYS A 133 4.28 7.45 -21.72
CA CYS A 133 3.02 8.04 -22.17
C CYS A 133 2.00 8.04 -21.02
N CYS A 134 1.34 9.18 -20.81
CA CYS A 134 0.37 9.38 -19.74
C CYS A 134 -1.05 9.49 -20.33
N THR A 135 -1.99 8.69 -19.82
CA THR A 135 -3.41 8.72 -20.19
C THR A 135 -4.24 9.05 -18.96
N ILE A 136 -4.99 10.15 -19.00
CA ILE A 136 -5.93 10.51 -17.93
C ILE A 136 -7.18 9.63 -18.05
N LEU A 137 -7.52 8.95 -16.97
CA LEU A 137 -8.70 8.07 -16.88
C LEU A 137 -9.89 8.89 -16.36
N GLN A 138 -10.77 9.31 -17.26
CA GLN A 138 -11.96 10.08 -16.91
C GLN A 138 -12.90 9.25 -16.05
N GLY A 139 -13.34 9.81 -14.91
CA GLY A 139 -14.28 9.14 -13.99
C GLY A 139 -13.66 8.06 -13.10
N VAL A 140 -12.36 7.78 -13.22
CA VAL A 140 -11.65 6.88 -12.30
C VAL A 140 -11.03 7.73 -11.20
N ARG A 141 -11.60 7.65 -10.00
CA ARG A 141 -11.17 8.33 -8.79
C ARG A 141 -10.88 7.28 -7.74
N ALA A 142 -9.84 7.47 -6.94
CA ALA A 142 -9.52 6.54 -5.87
C ALA A 142 -8.52 7.18 -4.90
N ASN A 143 -8.80 7.03 -3.60
CA ASN A 143 -7.87 7.42 -2.54
C ASN A 143 -6.67 6.47 -2.52
N HIS A 144 -6.94 5.18 -2.77
CA HIS A 144 -5.93 4.14 -2.96
C HIS A 144 -6.29 3.29 -4.16
N ILE A 145 -5.28 2.92 -4.95
CA ILE A 145 -5.47 2.18 -6.20
C ILE A 145 -4.56 0.98 -6.27
N SER A 146 -5.01 -0.06 -6.94
CA SER A 146 -4.23 -1.25 -7.24
C SER A 146 -4.43 -1.64 -8.70
N LEU A 147 -3.43 -2.29 -9.28
CA LEU A 147 -3.51 -2.84 -10.63
C LEU A 147 -3.36 -4.36 -10.55
N PHE A 148 -4.20 -5.06 -11.31
CA PHE A 148 -4.08 -6.51 -11.45
C PHE A 148 -4.63 -6.98 -12.79
N LYS A 149 -3.78 -7.68 -13.56
CA LYS A 149 -4.11 -8.23 -14.88
C LYS A 149 -4.73 -7.20 -15.82
N GLY A 150 -4.21 -5.97 -15.79
CA GLY A 150 -4.67 -4.86 -16.64
C GLY A 150 -6.00 -4.21 -16.24
N ASN A 151 -6.57 -4.57 -15.08
CA ASN A 151 -7.68 -3.85 -14.49
C ASN A 151 -7.19 -2.97 -13.33
N LEU A 152 -7.90 -1.86 -13.11
CA LEU A 152 -7.71 -0.99 -11.96
C LEU A 152 -8.77 -1.28 -10.91
N TYR A 153 -8.33 -1.26 -9.66
CA TYR A 153 -9.19 -1.43 -8.51
C TYR A 153 -8.94 -0.24 -7.60
N GLY A 154 -9.98 0.55 -7.36
CA GLY A 154 -9.89 1.76 -6.56
C GLY A 154 -10.74 1.64 -5.31
N VAL A 155 -10.17 1.98 -4.16
CA VAL A 155 -10.94 2.31 -2.96
C VAL A 155 -11.28 3.79 -3.00
N ILE A 156 -12.56 4.08 -2.82
CA ILE A 156 -13.09 5.44 -2.75
C ILE A 156 -13.86 5.55 -1.45
N ASP A 157 -13.53 6.57 -0.66
CA ASP A 157 -14.32 6.98 0.48
C ASP A 157 -14.76 8.43 0.25
N GLU A 158 -16.04 8.59 -0.07
CA GLU A 158 -16.68 9.89 -0.37
C GLU A 158 -17.99 9.99 0.42
N ASN A 159 -18.19 11.07 1.17
CA ASN A 159 -19.43 11.35 1.91
C ASN A 159 -19.87 10.22 2.86
N ASN A 160 -18.92 9.56 3.54
CA ASN A 160 -19.15 8.38 4.40
C ASN A 160 -19.72 7.16 3.64
N GLU A 161 -19.52 7.09 2.32
CA GLU A 161 -19.84 5.93 1.52
C GLU A 161 -18.57 5.35 0.91
N SER A 162 -18.01 4.37 1.62
CA SER A 162 -16.87 3.61 1.14
C SER A 162 -17.27 2.56 0.10
N ARG A 163 -16.49 2.49 -0.98
CA ARG A 163 -16.69 1.55 -2.09
C ARG A 163 -15.37 1.08 -2.68
N VAL A 164 -15.41 -0.13 -3.25
CA VAL A 164 -14.38 -0.63 -4.16
C VAL A 164 -14.94 -0.65 -5.56
N SER A 165 -14.27 -0.01 -6.50
CA SER A 165 -14.67 0.01 -7.90
C SER A 165 -13.60 -0.61 -8.79
N CYS A 166 -14.03 -1.41 -9.75
CA CYS A 166 -13.17 -2.05 -10.74
C CYS A 166 -13.39 -1.42 -12.12
N TYR A 167 -12.28 -1.14 -12.81
CA TYR A 167 -12.24 -0.52 -14.12
C TYR A 167 -11.28 -1.26 -15.03
N LYS A 168 -11.54 -1.25 -16.34
CA LYS A 168 -10.51 -1.60 -17.34
C LYS A 168 -9.47 -0.50 -17.42
N ASN A 169 -8.27 -0.82 -17.92
CA ASN A 169 -7.19 0.16 -18.13
C ASN A 169 -7.53 1.35 -19.07
N ASN A 170 -8.65 1.29 -19.81
CA ASN A 170 -9.16 2.41 -20.59
C ASN A 170 -10.13 3.32 -19.80
N GLY A 171 -10.37 3.03 -18.52
CA GLY A 171 -11.28 3.75 -17.63
C GLY A 171 -12.73 3.25 -17.65
N GLU A 172 -13.06 2.24 -18.47
CA GLU A 172 -14.40 1.66 -18.50
C GLU A 172 -14.72 0.95 -17.17
N HIS A 173 -15.80 1.36 -16.51
CA HIS A 173 -16.28 0.76 -15.27
C HIS A 173 -16.78 -0.67 -15.51
N ILE A 174 -16.44 -1.59 -14.60
CA ILE A 174 -16.85 -3.00 -14.64
C ILE A 174 -17.85 -3.31 -13.53
N TRP A 175 -17.50 -3.01 -12.28
CA TRP A 175 -18.36 -3.24 -11.12
C TRP A 175 -17.99 -2.33 -9.95
N THR A 176 -18.92 -2.18 -9.00
CA THR A 176 -18.69 -1.52 -7.72
C THR A 176 -19.22 -2.41 -6.61
N PHE A 177 -18.44 -2.52 -5.53
CA PHE A 177 -18.81 -3.18 -4.30
C PHE A 177 -18.96 -2.13 -3.19
N THR A 178 -20.11 -2.17 -2.51
CA THR A 178 -20.40 -1.37 -1.32
C THR A 178 -20.88 -2.30 -0.22
N HIS A 179 -20.36 -2.12 0.99
CA HIS A 179 -20.77 -2.92 2.14
C HIS A 179 -20.41 -2.20 3.43
N ARG A 180 -21.23 -2.38 4.47
CA ARG A 180 -20.98 -1.74 5.78
C ARG A 180 -19.66 -2.15 6.45
N GLU A 181 -19.12 -3.30 6.06
CA GLU A 181 -17.89 -3.86 6.65
C GLU A 181 -16.64 -3.14 6.11
N ILE A 182 -16.76 -2.37 5.02
CA ILE A 182 -15.64 -1.62 4.45
C ILE A 182 -15.75 -0.12 4.76
N ASP A 183 -16.28 0.23 5.92
CA ASP A 183 -16.45 1.63 6.33
C ASP A 183 -15.09 2.34 6.46
N GLU A 184 -15.04 3.58 5.98
CA GLU A 184 -13.84 4.38 5.82
C GLU A 184 -12.67 3.56 5.21
N ALA A 185 -12.88 3.01 4.02
CA ALA A 185 -11.87 2.22 3.34
C ALA A 185 -10.68 3.10 2.94
N ARG A 186 -9.48 2.77 3.42
CA ARG A 186 -8.25 3.55 3.17
C ARG A 186 -7.22 2.84 2.31
N GLY A 187 -7.14 1.51 2.43
CA GLY A 187 -6.13 0.71 1.75
C GLY A 187 -6.74 -0.41 0.91
N LEU A 188 -6.04 -0.77 -0.16
CA LEU A 188 -6.41 -1.87 -1.04
C LEU A 188 -5.18 -2.64 -1.49
N ALA A 189 -5.21 -3.97 -1.32
CA ALA A 189 -4.24 -4.88 -1.91
C ALA A 189 -4.96 -6.05 -2.59
N LEU A 190 -4.29 -6.71 -3.52
CA LEU A 190 -4.81 -7.93 -4.16
C LEU A 190 -3.87 -9.11 -3.93
N ASP A 191 -4.46 -10.29 -3.75
CA ASP A 191 -3.70 -11.55 -3.79
C ASP A 191 -3.50 -12.05 -5.24
N LYS A 192 -2.75 -13.15 -5.41
CA LYS A 192 -2.49 -13.74 -6.74
C LYS A 192 -3.74 -14.28 -7.44
N ASN A 193 -4.81 -14.54 -6.69
CA ASN A 193 -6.10 -14.98 -7.20
C ASN A 193 -7.01 -13.81 -7.57
N GLY A 194 -6.61 -12.57 -7.22
CA GLY A 194 -7.37 -11.35 -7.43
C GLY A 194 -8.40 -11.07 -6.34
N CYS A 195 -8.30 -11.69 -5.16
CA CYS A 195 -9.14 -11.28 -4.02
C CYS A 195 -8.64 -9.93 -3.50
N HIS A 196 -9.57 -9.07 -3.13
CA HIS A 196 -9.30 -7.72 -2.67
C HIS A 196 -9.25 -7.69 -1.16
N TYR A 197 -8.17 -7.19 -0.59
CA TYR A 197 -8.01 -7.00 0.84
C TYR A 197 -8.11 -5.52 1.11
N ILE A 198 -9.08 -5.15 1.93
CA ILE A 198 -9.48 -3.76 2.15
C ILE A 198 -9.23 -3.44 3.61
N ALA A 199 -8.47 -2.37 3.85
CA ALA A 199 -8.33 -1.78 5.17
C ALA A 199 -9.54 -0.90 5.46
N SER A 200 -10.45 -1.40 6.32
CA SER A 200 -11.61 -0.65 6.82
C SER A 200 -11.24 0.00 8.13
N SER A 201 -10.97 1.31 8.07
CA SER A 201 -10.35 2.05 9.17
C SER A 201 -11.32 2.26 10.32
N ASN A 202 -12.56 2.66 10.02
CA ASN A 202 -13.56 2.91 11.07
C ASN A 202 -14.01 1.61 11.75
N ASN A 203 -14.05 0.50 11.01
CA ASN A 203 -14.39 -0.81 11.60
C ASN A 203 -13.18 -1.52 12.23
N ASN A 204 -11.97 -0.94 12.16
CA ASN A 204 -10.72 -1.58 12.61
C ASN A 204 -10.58 -3.01 12.08
N SER A 205 -10.85 -3.23 10.79
CA SER A 205 -10.89 -4.59 10.22
C SER A 205 -10.26 -4.68 8.84
N ILE A 206 -9.76 -5.88 8.51
CA ILE A 206 -9.38 -6.24 7.14
C ILE A 206 -10.49 -7.09 6.54
N VAL A 207 -11.10 -6.59 5.47
CA VAL A 207 -12.15 -7.29 4.73
C VAL A 207 -11.59 -7.84 3.44
N VAL A 208 -11.85 -9.13 3.18
CA VAL A 208 -11.54 -9.78 1.91
C VAL A 208 -12.78 -9.81 1.05
N VAL A 209 -12.67 -9.33 -0.18
CA VAL A 209 -13.72 -9.35 -1.20
C VAL A 209 -13.29 -10.24 -2.36
N SER A 210 -14.19 -11.10 -2.83
CA SER A 210 -13.93 -12.00 -3.96
C SER A 210 -13.53 -11.23 -5.23
N PRO A 211 -12.81 -11.88 -6.19
CA PRO A 211 -12.38 -11.22 -7.43
C PRO A 211 -13.52 -10.61 -8.27
N ASP A 212 -14.74 -11.13 -8.11
CA ASP A 212 -15.95 -10.67 -8.78
C ASP A 212 -16.78 -9.67 -7.95
N GLY A 213 -16.32 -9.27 -6.77
CA GLY A 213 -16.97 -8.28 -5.93
C GLY A 213 -18.23 -8.78 -5.19
N LYS A 214 -18.52 -10.09 -5.14
CA LYS A 214 -19.81 -10.60 -4.60
C LYS A 214 -19.78 -11.15 -3.19
N ARG A 215 -18.63 -11.59 -2.70
CA ARG A 215 -18.49 -12.18 -1.36
C ARG A 215 -17.56 -11.33 -0.54
N CYS A 216 -17.90 -11.13 0.73
CA CYS A 216 -17.03 -10.46 1.68
C CYS A 216 -16.94 -11.23 2.99
N SER A 217 -15.76 -11.21 3.62
CA SER A 217 -15.53 -11.71 4.97
C SER A 217 -14.46 -10.88 5.65
N SER A 218 -14.61 -10.60 6.94
CA SER A 218 -13.53 -10.05 7.75
C SER A 218 -12.55 -11.15 8.13
N ILE A 219 -11.26 -10.88 8.01
CA ILE A 219 -10.18 -11.82 8.36
C ILE A 219 -9.33 -11.35 9.54
N LEU A 220 -9.38 -10.07 9.86
CA LEU A 220 -8.78 -9.45 11.04
C LEU A 220 -9.71 -8.37 11.56
N SER A 221 -9.68 -8.16 12.86
CA SER A 221 -10.53 -7.23 13.59
C SER A 221 -9.77 -6.54 14.71
N GLU A 222 -10.41 -5.58 15.36
CA GLU A 222 -9.86 -4.92 16.56
C GLU A 222 -9.34 -5.91 17.62
N HIS A 223 -9.97 -7.09 17.76
CA HIS A 223 -9.53 -8.13 18.69
C HIS A 223 -8.14 -8.69 18.37
N ASP A 224 -7.69 -8.54 17.13
CA ASP A 224 -6.36 -8.94 16.64
C ASP A 224 -5.31 -7.83 16.85
N GLY A 225 -5.70 -6.73 17.51
CA GLY A 225 -4.84 -5.62 17.90
C GLY A 225 -4.58 -4.59 16.79
N ILE A 226 -5.39 -4.61 15.73
CA ILE A 226 -5.37 -3.61 14.67
C ILE A 226 -6.35 -2.48 15.00
N HIS A 227 -5.93 -1.24 14.74
CA HIS A 227 -6.73 -0.04 14.93
C HIS A 227 -6.39 0.95 13.80
N TRP A 228 -7.30 1.83 13.38
CA TRP A 228 -7.02 2.95 12.46
C TRP A 228 -6.11 2.60 11.28
N LEU A 229 -6.56 1.63 10.50
CA LEU A 229 -5.80 1.06 9.39
C LEU A 229 -5.66 2.07 8.26
N TRP A 230 -4.45 2.42 7.83
CA TRP A 230 -4.29 3.47 6.80
C TRP A 230 -4.03 2.92 5.42
N SER A 231 -3.38 1.77 5.34
CA SER A 231 -3.10 1.10 4.07
C SER A 231 -2.96 -0.40 4.33
N ILE A 232 -2.82 -1.16 3.26
CA ILE A 232 -2.56 -2.59 3.27
C ILE A 232 -1.74 -2.93 2.03
N ASP A 233 -0.74 -3.78 2.20
CA ASP A 233 0.01 -4.36 1.09
C ASP A 233 0.21 -5.87 1.31
N ILE A 234 0.28 -6.63 0.22
CA ILE A 234 0.40 -8.09 0.25
C ILE A 234 1.55 -8.54 -0.63
N ASN A 235 2.50 -9.26 -0.01
CA ASN A 235 3.47 -10.05 -0.71
C ASN A 235 2.80 -11.34 -1.23
N THR A 236 2.48 -11.38 -2.51
CA THR A 236 1.77 -12.52 -3.12
C THR A 236 2.59 -13.81 -3.22
N GLU A 237 3.92 -13.74 -3.09
CA GLU A 237 4.79 -14.92 -3.10
C GLU A 237 4.87 -15.60 -1.72
N SER A 238 4.95 -14.80 -0.65
CA SER A 238 5.11 -15.29 0.73
C SER A 238 3.80 -15.33 1.53
N GLY A 239 2.73 -14.70 1.02
CA GLY A 239 1.46 -14.54 1.73
C GLY A 239 1.54 -13.61 2.93
N LEU A 240 2.58 -12.78 3.03
CA LEU A 240 2.72 -11.79 4.09
C LEU A 240 1.91 -10.55 3.75
N MET A 241 1.11 -10.11 4.72
CA MET A 241 0.31 -8.90 4.66
C MET A 241 0.87 -7.90 5.65
N MET A 242 1.10 -6.68 5.17
CA MET A 242 1.50 -5.57 6.00
C MET A 242 0.35 -4.60 6.15
N VAL A 243 0.10 -4.19 7.39
CA VAL A 243 -0.97 -3.28 7.73
C VAL A 243 -0.38 -2.12 8.55
N PRO A 244 -0.04 -0.99 7.92
CA PRO A 244 0.31 0.23 8.65
C PRO A 244 -0.91 0.78 9.40
N TYR A 245 -0.65 1.28 10.60
CA TYR A 245 -1.66 1.95 11.40
C TYR A 245 -1.08 3.17 12.13
N ASP A 246 -1.95 4.13 12.40
CA ASP A 246 -1.64 5.24 13.30
C ASP A 246 -1.97 4.82 14.73
N SER A 247 -1.06 5.04 15.68
CA SER A 247 -1.31 4.70 17.09
C SER A 247 -1.83 5.88 17.92
N SER A 248 -1.75 7.10 17.37
CA SER A 248 -2.06 8.35 18.06
C SER A 248 -3.56 8.59 18.20
N GLY A 249 -4.37 8.06 17.29
CA GLY A 249 -5.83 8.30 17.26
C GLY A 249 -6.23 9.71 16.85
N GLU A 250 -5.26 10.54 16.49
CA GLU A 250 -5.47 11.88 15.99
C GLU A 250 -5.20 11.87 14.48
N TRP A 251 -5.97 12.66 13.73
CA TRP A 251 -5.84 12.81 12.28
C TRP A 251 -4.59 13.62 11.88
N ASP A 252 -3.53 13.56 12.67
CA ASP A 252 -2.30 14.27 12.35
C ASP A 252 -1.49 13.41 11.38
N THR A 253 -1.39 13.89 10.13
CA THR A 253 -0.72 13.24 8.99
C THR A 253 0.78 13.00 9.18
N GLU A 254 1.31 13.16 10.39
CA GLU A 254 2.75 13.19 10.69
C GLU A 254 3.26 12.01 11.55
N SER A 255 2.40 11.12 12.06
CA SER A 255 2.81 9.99 12.94
C SER A 255 2.32 8.61 12.49
N PHE A 256 2.99 8.00 11.50
CA PHE A 256 2.90 6.55 11.28
C PHE A 256 3.84 5.84 12.24
N ASP A 257 3.32 5.43 13.40
CA ASP A 257 4.18 4.92 14.47
C ASP A 257 4.47 3.42 14.37
N SER A 258 3.68 2.65 13.61
CA SER A 258 3.82 1.18 13.58
C SER A 258 3.18 0.51 12.36
N ALA A 259 3.63 -0.71 12.07
CA ALA A 259 2.99 -1.61 11.12
C ALA A 259 2.96 -3.04 11.68
N PHE A 260 1.87 -3.74 11.44
CA PHE A 260 1.77 -5.16 11.73
C PHE A 260 2.06 -5.99 10.47
N VAL A 261 2.69 -7.15 10.66
CA VAL A 261 2.89 -8.14 9.60
C VAL A 261 2.15 -9.41 9.99
N TYR A 262 1.21 -9.81 9.15
CA TYR A 262 0.40 -11.01 9.29
C TYR A 262 0.77 -12.02 8.19
N LYS A 263 0.72 -13.31 8.50
CA LYS A 263 0.79 -14.37 7.49
C LYS A 263 -0.64 -14.78 7.14
N ILE A 264 -1.06 -14.56 5.89
CA ILE A 264 -2.37 -14.98 5.43
C ILE A 264 -2.28 -16.45 5.01
N PRO A 265 -3.12 -17.35 5.57
CA PRO A 265 -3.18 -18.73 5.10
C PRO A 265 -3.69 -18.79 3.65
N ASN A 266 -2.97 -19.51 2.78
CA ASN A 266 -3.39 -19.85 1.42
C ASN A 266 -3.45 -18.71 0.39
N VAL A 267 -2.68 -17.63 0.57
CA VAL A 267 -2.44 -16.60 -0.46
C VAL A 267 -1.56 -17.10 -1.57
#